data_AF-A0A267EU61-F1
#
_entry.id   AF-A0A267EU61-F1
#
_cell.length_a   1.000
_cell.length_b   1.000
_cell.length_c   1.000
_cell.angle_alpha   90.00
_cell.angle_beta   90.00
_cell.angle_gamma   90.00
#
_symmetry.space_group_name_H-M   'P 1'
#
loop_
_entity.id
_entity.type
_entity.pdbx_description
1 polymer ?
#
loop_
_entity_poly.entity_id
_entity_poly.type
_entity_poly.pdbx_seq_one_letter_code
_entity_poly.pdbx_strand_id
1 'polypeptide(L)'
;MSMTEAEIERRVKNGGKLRNSASQTTRFELPFDLKDLEEMDPKDYLRQYTVVSSRRLYLYQKVFQKYRNPSLNAVEVKDLSKCISDIIVGGISEEKLEEMLHLTSMLDVGQLDSKLFYAFCAVVERQTTGKKMPDDPSELMECHKQRLESADFIGLSYKFKGISLSEEMARLLKAL
;
A
#
# COMPACT_ATOMS: atom_id res chain seq x y z
N MET A 1 1.77 0.21 27.43
CA MET A 1 1.69 1.67 27.63
C MET A 1 2.00 2.35 26.31
N SER A 2 1.08 3.13 25.75
CA SER A 2 1.37 3.95 24.56
C SER A 2 2.28 5.10 24.97
N MET A 3 3.26 5.41 24.12
CA MET A 3 4.14 6.56 24.33
C MET A 3 3.45 7.84 23.86
N THR A 4 3.76 8.94 24.52
CA THR A 4 3.28 10.28 24.16
C THR A 4 4.07 10.85 22.97
N GLU A 5 3.47 11.74 22.19
CA GLU A 5 4.11 12.39 21.03
C GLU A 5 5.42 13.11 21.42
N ALA A 6 5.43 13.73 22.60
CA ALA A 6 6.62 14.39 23.16
C ALA A 6 7.78 13.42 23.44
N GLU A 7 7.50 12.18 23.84
CA GLU A 7 8.53 11.15 24.04
C GLU A 7 9.10 10.61 22.73
N ILE A 8 8.31 10.64 21.65
CA ILE A 8 8.74 10.25 20.30
C ILE A 8 9.70 11.29 19.74
N GLU A 9 9.32 12.58 19.78
CA GLU A 9 10.18 13.69 19.33
C GLU A 9 11.54 13.72 20.06
N ARG A 10 11.51 13.46 21.37
CA ARG A 10 12.72 13.43 22.20
C ARG A 10 13.64 12.26 21.86
N ARG A 11 13.11 11.09 21.46
CA ARG A 11 13.92 9.93 21.05
C ARG A 11 14.49 10.05 19.64
N VAL A 12 13.78 10.69 18.72
CA VAL A 12 14.26 11.01 17.36
C VAL A 12 15.48 11.93 17.43
N LYS A 13 15.47 12.94 18.31
CA LYS A 13 16.62 13.84 18.52
C LYS A 13 17.88 13.17 19.11
N ASN A 14 17.73 12.03 19.80
CA ASN A 14 18.81 11.41 20.56
C ASN A 14 19.42 10.15 19.90
N GLY A 15 19.12 9.88 18.62
CA GLY A 15 19.79 8.82 17.84
C GLY A 15 19.61 7.40 18.39
N GLY A 16 18.59 7.16 19.22
CA GLY A 16 18.31 5.84 19.78
C GLY A 16 17.78 4.89 18.71
N LYS A 17 18.43 3.73 18.53
CA LYS A 17 17.92 2.63 17.68
C LYS A 17 16.59 2.12 18.23
N LEU A 18 15.49 2.60 17.64
CA LEU A 18 14.14 2.09 17.86
C LEU A 18 13.98 0.81 17.01
N ARG A 19 13.83 -0.33 17.69
CA ARG A 19 13.53 -1.62 17.06
C ARG A 19 12.07 -1.65 16.57
N ASN A 20 11.90 -1.99 15.29
CA ASN A 20 10.68 -2.46 14.62
C ASN A 20 9.42 -1.58 14.68
N SER A 21 9.27 -0.69 13.68
CA SER A 21 8.00 -0.42 12.98
C SER A 21 8.30 0.45 11.75
N ALA A 22 8.35 -0.18 10.58
CA ALA A 22 8.86 0.38 9.34
C ALA A 22 8.00 1.50 8.74
N SER A 23 8.60 2.30 7.86
CA SER A 23 7.88 3.32 7.10
C SER A 23 6.73 2.68 6.32
N GLN A 24 5.55 3.21 6.53
CA GLN A 24 4.38 2.87 5.76
C GLN A 24 3.68 4.18 5.51
N THR A 25 4.13 4.89 4.47
CA THR A 25 3.40 6.06 3.90
C THR A 25 2.06 5.63 3.31
N THR A 26 1.81 4.32 3.24
CA THR A 26 0.54 3.68 2.89
C THR A 26 0.26 2.56 3.89
N ARG A 27 -0.99 2.40 4.33
CA ARG A 27 -1.45 1.26 5.13
C ARG A 27 -2.60 0.54 4.45
N PHE A 28 -2.72 -0.75 4.72
CA PHE A 28 -3.88 -1.55 4.37
C PHE A 28 -4.66 -1.89 5.63
N GLU A 29 -5.97 -1.85 5.53
CA GLU A 29 -6.88 -2.12 6.63
C GLU A 29 -7.63 -3.42 6.39
N LEU A 30 -8.21 -3.99 7.44
CA LEU A 30 -9.20 -5.05 7.29
C LEU A 30 -10.61 -4.46 7.46
N PRO A 31 -11.62 -5.02 6.78
CA PRO A 31 -13.00 -4.71 7.09
C PRO A 31 -13.31 -5.02 8.55
N PHE A 32 -14.27 -4.30 9.10
CA PHE A 32 -14.75 -4.56 10.45
C PHE A 32 -15.35 -5.97 10.58
N ASP A 33 -16.10 -6.42 9.57
CA ASP A 33 -16.52 -7.81 9.42
C ASP A 33 -15.63 -8.52 8.40
N LEU A 34 -14.84 -9.49 8.84
CA LEU A 34 -13.94 -10.23 7.95
C LEU A 34 -14.68 -11.11 6.94
N LYS A 35 -15.98 -11.38 7.15
CA LYS A 35 -16.80 -12.09 6.15
C LYS A 35 -17.00 -11.29 4.88
N ASP A 36 -16.86 -9.96 4.93
CA ASP A 36 -16.93 -9.11 3.74
C ASP A 36 -15.83 -9.48 2.74
N LEU A 37 -14.76 -10.17 3.16
CA LEU A 37 -13.67 -10.62 2.30
C LEU A 37 -13.98 -11.90 1.51
N GLU A 38 -14.99 -12.69 1.88
CA GLU A 38 -15.26 -13.99 1.23
C GLU A 38 -15.65 -13.84 -0.25
N GLU A 39 -16.42 -12.80 -0.56
CA GLU A 39 -16.95 -12.52 -1.90
C GLU A 39 -16.25 -11.33 -2.59
N MET A 40 -15.15 -10.84 -2.01
CA MET A 40 -14.47 -9.64 -2.48
C MET A 40 -13.29 -9.97 -3.41
N ASP A 41 -13.22 -9.28 -4.55
CA ASP A 41 -12.05 -9.32 -5.41
C ASP A 41 -10.88 -8.53 -4.80
N PRO A 42 -9.61 -8.98 -4.97
CA PRO A 42 -8.43 -8.27 -4.47
C PRO A 42 -8.34 -6.80 -4.89
N LYS A 43 -8.70 -6.48 -6.13
CA LYS A 43 -8.74 -5.09 -6.64
C LYS A 43 -9.74 -4.22 -5.88
N ASP A 44 -10.88 -4.77 -5.50
CA ASP A 44 -11.95 -4.05 -4.80
C ASP A 44 -11.64 -3.91 -3.32
N TYR A 45 -10.99 -4.90 -2.71
CA TYR A 45 -10.36 -4.77 -1.41
C TYR A 45 -9.35 -3.61 -1.41
N LEU A 46 -8.41 -3.61 -2.35
CA LEU A 46 -7.39 -2.57 -2.46
C LEU A 46 -8.01 -1.19 -2.66
N ARG A 47 -9.05 -1.08 -3.49
CA ARG A 47 -9.77 0.18 -3.72
C ARG A 47 -10.39 0.75 -2.43
N GLN A 48 -10.85 -0.11 -1.53
CA GLN A 48 -11.61 0.29 -0.33
C GLN A 48 -10.72 0.43 0.92
N TYR A 49 -9.76 -0.47 1.09
CA TYR A 49 -8.99 -0.63 2.32
C TYR A 49 -7.54 -0.18 2.20
N THR A 50 -7.17 0.53 1.13
CA THR A 50 -5.85 1.19 1.04
C THR A 50 -5.94 2.64 1.51
N VAL A 51 -5.17 2.96 2.53
CA VAL A 51 -4.99 4.31 3.05
C VAL A 51 -3.62 4.83 2.62
N VAL A 52 -3.60 5.99 1.97
CA VAL A 52 -2.38 6.64 1.48
C VAL A 52 -2.17 7.95 2.26
N SER A 53 -0.96 8.20 2.76
CA SER A 53 -0.64 9.46 3.44
C SER A 53 -0.77 10.65 2.49
N SER A 54 -1.03 11.85 3.00
CA SER A 54 -1.27 13.04 2.18
C SER A 54 -0.09 13.34 1.23
N ARG A 55 1.15 13.16 1.71
CA ARG A 55 2.36 13.35 0.92
C ARG A 55 2.46 12.34 -0.22
N ARG A 56 2.23 11.06 0.07
CA ARG A 56 2.30 10.00 -0.96
C ARG A 56 1.15 10.11 -1.96
N LEU A 57 -0.03 10.49 -1.48
CA LEU A 57 -1.20 10.74 -2.31
C LEU A 57 -0.93 11.88 -3.30
N TYR A 58 -0.28 12.97 -2.86
CA TYR A 58 0.11 14.06 -3.77
C TYR A 58 1.05 13.57 -4.88
N LEU A 59 2.03 12.74 -4.56
CA LEU A 59 2.92 12.13 -5.57
C LEU A 59 2.12 11.28 -6.56
N TYR A 60 1.28 10.37 -6.07
CA TYR A 60 0.47 9.51 -6.94
C TYR A 60 -0.49 10.31 -7.81
N GLN A 61 -1.13 11.35 -7.26
CA GLN A 61 -1.98 12.26 -8.00
C GLN A 61 -1.21 12.94 -9.13
N LYS A 62 -0.01 13.46 -8.86
CA LYS A 62 0.81 14.11 -9.88
C LYS A 62 1.16 13.17 -11.03
N VAL A 63 1.55 11.93 -10.72
CA VAL A 63 1.86 10.91 -11.73
C VAL A 63 0.61 10.49 -12.49
N PHE A 64 -0.50 10.24 -11.79
CA PHE A 64 -1.78 9.93 -12.43
C PHE A 64 -2.22 11.02 -13.40
N GLN A 65 -2.15 12.29 -13.00
CA GLN A 65 -2.50 13.41 -13.88
C GLN A 65 -1.59 13.53 -15.10
N LYS A 66 -0.32 13.11 -14.98
CA LYS A 66 0.65 13.09 -16.09
C LYS A 66 0.34 12.02 -17.13
N TYR A 67 -0.11 10.83 -16.72
CA TYR A 67 -0.28 9.66 -17.61
C TYR A 67 -1.72 9.27 -17.91
N ARG A 68 -2.71 9.83 -17.20
CA ARG A 68 -4.12 9.49 -17.46
C ARG A 68 -4.52 9.87 -18.87
N ASN A 69 -5.35 9.01 -19.48
CA ASN A 69 -6.14 9.40 -20.62
C ASN A 69 -7.20 10.42 -20.17
N PRO A 70 -7.22 11.65 -20.70
CA PRO A 70 -8.14 12.69 -20.22
C PRO A 70 -9.61 12.34 -20.40
N SER A 71 -9.95 11.60 -21.47
CA SER A 71 -11.32 11.22 -21.80
C SER A 71 -11.86 10.12 -20.90
N LEU A 72 -11.00 9.15 -20.53
CA LEU A 72 -11.38 8.01 -19.70
C LEU A 72 -11.13 8.27 -18.21
N ASN A 73 -10.35 9.30 -17.90
CA ASN A 73 -9.87 9.62 -16.56
C ASN A 73 -9.27 8.39 -15.85
N ALA A 74 -8.45 7.64 -16.60
CA ALA A 74 -7.81 6.41 -16.15
C ALA A 74 -6.42 6.25 -16.81
N VAL A 75 -5.54 5.48 -16.18
CA VAL A 75 -4.23 5.11 -16.71
C VAL A 75 -4.33 3.72 -17.33
N GLU A 76 -3.84 3.55 -18.55
CA GLU A 76 -3.81 2.23 -19.21
C GLU A 76 -2.70 1.35 -18.61
N VAL A 77 -2.95 0.04 -18.51
CA VAL A 77 -1.99 -0.93 -17.94
C VAL A 77 -0.63 -0.86 -18.63
N LYS A 78 -0.61 -0.63 -19.96
CA LYS A 78 0.61 -0.50 -20.76
C LYS A 78 1.53 0.66 -20.34
N ASP A 79 0.99 1.68 -19.66
CA ASP A 79 1.76 2.84 -19.22
C ASP A 79 2.19 2.74 -17.74
N LEU A 80 1.82 1.67 -17.04
CA LEU A 80 2.14 1.51 -15.61
C LEU A 80 3.64 1.42 -15.36
N SER A 81 4.43 0.77 -16.22
CA SER A 81 5.90 0.72 -16.07
C SER A 81 6.52 2.13 -16.01
N LYS A 82 6.05 3.05 -16.88
CA LYS A 82 6.48 4.45 -16.89
C LYS A 82 6.01 5.18 -15.63
N CYS A 83 4.76 4.96 -15.22
CA CYS A 83 4.21 5.56 -14.01
C CYS A 83 5.03 5.18 -12.78
N ILE A 84 5.36 3.89 -12.62
CA ILE A 84 6.14 3.39 -11.49
C ILE A 84 7.57 3.93 -11.51
N SER A 85 8.17 4.10 -12.69
CA SER A 85 9.50 4.70 -12.84
C SER A 85 9.57 6.16 -12.36
N ASP A 86 8.45 6.89 -12.41
CA ASP A 86 8.35 8.25 -11.87
C ASP A 86 8.09 8.27 -10.34
N ILE A 87 7.74 7.13 -9.74
CA ILE A 87 7.40 6.99 -8.30
C ILE A 87 8.56 6.38 -7.51
N ILE A 88 9.25 5.40 -8.10
CA ILE A 88 10.29 4.58 -7.46
C ILE A 88 11.61 4.75 -8.21
N VAL A 89 12.64 5.16 -7.47
CA VAL A 89 14.00 5.25 -8.01
C VAL A 89 14.47 3.86 -8.44
N GLY A 90 14.85 3.73 -9.70
CA GLY A 90 15.24 2.45 -10.32
C GLY A 90 14.10 1.71 -11.03
N GLY A 91 12.85 2.22 -10.94
CA GLY A 91 11.70 1.68 -11.66
C GLY A 91 11.30 0.27 -11.23
N ILE A 92 10.68 -0.46 -12.15
CA ILE A 92 10.20 -1.84 -11.97
C ILE A 92 10.52 -2.66 -13.21
N SER A 93 10.92 -3.93 -13.05
CA SER A 93 11.09 -4.84 -14.19
C SER A 93 9.74 -5.29 -14.74
N GLU A 94 9.70 -5.74 -16.00
CA GLU A 94 8.45 -6.22 -16.60
C GLU A 94 7.90 -7.44 -15.86
N GLU A 95 8.78 -8.38 -15.46
CA GLU A 95 8.37 -9.59 -14.72
C GLU A 95 7.78 -9.23 -13.36
N LYS A 96 8.37 -8.24 -12.67
CA LYS A 96 7.85 -7.79 -11.38
C LYS A 96 6.54 -7.04 -11.54
N LEU A 97 6.40 -6.24 -12.61
CA LEU A 97 5.14 -5.54 -12.90
C LEU A 97 4.00 -6.53 -13.15
N GLU A 98 4.26 -7.58 -13.94
CA GLU A 98 3.30 -8.66 -14.19
C GLU A 98 2.92 -9.41 -12.90
N GLU A 99 3.91 -9.73 -12.05
CA GLU A 99 3.67 -10.33 -10.73
C GLU A 99 2.75 -9.45 -9.87
N MET A 100 2.96 -8.13 -9.86
CA MET A 100 2.12 -7.18 -9.10
C MET A 100 0.71 -7.07 -9.68
N LEU A 101 0.57 -7.08 -11.00
CA LEU A 101 -0.74 -7.09 -11.67
C LEU A 101 -1.53 -8.36 -11.33
N HIS A 102 -0.87 -9.51 -11.30
CA HIS A 102 -1.48 -10.77 -10.90
C HIS A 102 -1.84 -10.77 -9.40
N LEU A 103 -0.94 -10.30 -8.53
CA LEU A 103 -1.17 -10.24 -7.07
C LEU A 103 -2.37 -9.37 -6.70
N THR A 104 -2.62 -8.32 -7.48
CA THR A 104 -3.70 -7.34 -7.24
C THR A 104 -4.97 -7.61 -8.03
N SER A 105 -5.02 -8.71 -8.79
CA SER A 105 -6.10 -9.07 -9.74
C SER A 105 -6.42 -7.91 -10.71
N MET A 106 -5.38 -7.25 -11.22
CA MET A 106 -5.47 -6.10 -12.14
C MET A 106 -4.99 -6.39 -13.57
N LEU A 107 -4.54 -7.61 -13.85
CA LEU A 107 -3.98 -7.99 -15.17
C LEU A 107 -4.97 -7.73 -16.31
N ASP A 108 -6.25 -8.09 -16.14
CA ASP A 108 -7.27 -8.00 -17.18
C ASP A 108 -8.12 -6.72 -17.13
N VAL A 109 -7.85 -5.83 -16.18
CA VAL A 109 -8.67 -4.61 -15.99
C VAL A 109 -8.46 -3.63 -17.15
N GLY A 110 -7.28 -3.64 -17.78
CA GLY A 110 -6.90 -2.79 -18.90
C GLY A 110 -6.65 -1.32 -18.55
N GLN A 111 -7.42 -0.76 -17.59
CA GLN A 111 -7.34 0.64 -17.17
C GLN A 111 -7.59 0.82 -15.67
N LEU A 112 -6.76 1.64 -15.02
CA LEU A 112 -6.87 1.94 -13.60
C LEU A 112 -7.40 3.37 -13.42
N ASP A 113 -8.55 3.49 -12.76
CA ASP A 113 -9.00 4.79 -12.24
C ASP A 113 -8.05 5.30 -11.16
N SER A 114 -8.26 6.54 -10.71
CA SER A 114 -7.41 7.14 -9.68
C SER A 114 -7.27 6.30 -8.40
N LYS A 115 -8.35 5.67 -7.92
CA LYS A 115 -8.32 4.91 -6.66
C LYS A 115 -7.52 3.61 -6.82
N LEU A 116 -7.79 2.86 -7.90
CA LEU A 116 -7.03 1.65 -8.19
C LEU A 116 -5.57 1.95 -8.47
N PHE A 117 -5.29 3.03 -9.20
CA PHE A 117 -3.92 3.44 -9.48
C PHE A 117 -3.16 3.74 -8.18
N TYR A 118 -3.76 4.48 -7.24
CA TYR A 118 -3.12 4.79 -5.95
C TYR A 118 -2.88 3.54 -5.12
N ALA A 119 -3.86 2.63 -5.07
CA ALA A 119 -3.74 1.38 -4.35
C ALA A 119 -2.68 0.46 -4.97
N PHE A 120 -2.63 0.39 -6.30
CA PHE A 120 -1.62 -0.36 -7.03
C PHE A 120 -0.20 0.18 -6.75
N CYS A 121 -0.01 1.50 -6.81
CA CYS A 121 1.27 2.13 -6.48
C CYS A 121 1.70 1.81 -5.04
N ALA A 122 0.75 1.83 -4.09
CA ALA A 122 1.02 1.50 -2.69
C ALA A 122 1.52 0.05 -2.52
N VAL A 123 0.91 -0.91 -3.23
CA VAL A 123 1.36 -2.32 -3.22
C VAL A 123 2.75 -2.44 -3.85
N VAL A 124 2.94 -1.89 -5.06
CA VAL A 124 4.20 -1.98 -5.80
C VAL A 124 5.36 -1.42 -4.97
N GLU A 125 5.19 -0.27 -4.35
CA GLU A 125 6.20 0.32 -3.48
C GLU A 125 6.55 -0.55 -2.30
N ARG A 126 5.53 -1.11 -1.64
CA ARG A 126 5.74 -1.99 -0.49
C ARG A 126 6.54 -3.23 -0.89
N GLN A 127 6.25 -3.81 -2.05
CA GLN A 127 6.93 -5.01 -2.56
C GLN A 127 8.34 -4.72 -3.09
N THR A 128 8.63 -3.50 -3.57
CA THR A 128 9.91 -3.17 -4.21
C THR A 128 10.90 -2.49 -3.26
N THR A 129 10.44 -1.55 -2.44
CA THR A 129 11.30 -0.75 -1.54
C THR A 129 11.49 -1.40 -0.17
N GLY A 130 10.57 -2.31 0.19
CA GLY A 130 10.56 -3.01 1.46
C GLY A 130 10.32 -2.06 2.66
N LYS A 131 10.51 -2.63 3.85
CA LYS A 131 10.28 -1.96 5.14
C LYS A 131 11.47 -1.05 5.54
N LYS A 132 11.90 -0.13 4.68
CA LYS A 132 12.94 0.85 5.03
C LYS A 132 12.36 1.95 5.92
N MET A 133 13.11 2.43 6.90
CA MET A 133 12.69 3.58 7.71
C MET A 133 12.81 4.85 6.87
N PRO A 134 11.90 5.83 7.03
CA PRO A 134 12.10 7.11 6.40
C PRO A 134 13.24 7.83 7.12
N ASP A 135 14.17 8.43 6.37
CA ASP A 135 15.21 9.27 6.94
C ASP A 135 14.66 10.64 7.38
N ASP A 136 13.44 10.99 6.94
CA ASP A 136 12.78 12.27 7.21
C ASP A 136 11.89 12.22 8.49
N PRO A 137 12.06 13.14 9.45
CA PRO A 137 11.27 13.20 10.69
C PRO A 137 9.76 13.40 10.50
N SER A 138 9.32 14.11 9.45
CA SER A 138 7.90 14.31 9.16
C SER A 138 7.26 13.03 8.62
N GLU A 139 8.00 12.28 7.81
CA GLU A 139 7.59 10.96 7.33
C GLU A 139 7.53 9.96 8.49
N LEU A 140 8.46 10.03 9.45
CA LEU A 140 8.40 9.23 10.69
C LEU A 140 7.13 9.49 11.50
N MET A 141 6.69 10.74 11.65
CA MET A 141 5.42 11.07 12.33
C MET A 141 4.19 10.58 11.57
N GLU A 142 4.15 10.74 10.24
CA GLU A 142 3.06 10.17 9.44
C GLU A 142 2.99 8.65 9.58
N CYS A 143 4.15 7.97 9.57
CA CYS A 143 4.22 6.52 9.78
C CYS A 143 3.66 6.09 11.14
N HIS A 144 3.89 6.87 12.20
CA HIS A 144 3.32 6.59 13.51
C HIS A 144 1.78 6.62 13.52
N LYS A 145 1.15 7.46 12.67
CA LYS A 145 -0.31 7.50 12.49
C LYS A 145 -0.85 6.28 11.74
N GLN A 146 0.00 5.54 11.04
CA GLN A 146 -0.37 4.40 10.20
C GLN A 146 -0.25 3.04 10.93
N ARG A 147 0.08 3.03 12.24
CA ARG A 147 0.33 1.82 13.06
C ARG A 147 -0.85 0.84 13.21
N LEU A 148 -2.05 1.19 12.75
CA LEU A 148 -3.24 0.34 12.84
C LEU A 148 -3.08 -0.96 12.05
N GLU A 149 -2.41 -0.91 10.90
CA GLU A 149 -2.21 -2.09 10.04
C GLU A 149 -1.52 -3.23 10.80
N SER A 150 -0.51 -2.93 11.64
CA SER A 150 0.17 -4.00 12.40
C SER A 150 -0.78 -4.72 13.36
N ALA A 151 -1.79 -4.04 13.90
CA ALA A 151 -2.80 -4.67 14.75
C ALA A 151 -3.82 -5.47 13.92
N ASP A 152 -4.10 -5.04 12.69
CA ASP A 152 -4.99 -5.73 11.75
C ASP A 152 -4.33 -6.99 11.17
N PHE A 153 -3.05 -6.91 10.83
CA PHE A 153 -2.32 -7.97 10.12
C PHE A 153 -1.53 -8.90 11.05
N ILE A 154 -1.52 -8.67 12.38
CA ILE A 154 -0.98 -9.65 13.32
C ILE A 154 -1.92 -10.85 13.44
N GLY A 155 -1.37 -12.05 13.25
CA GLY A 155 -2.11 -13.30 13.43
C GLY A 155 -3.22 -13.53 12.41
N LEU A 156 -3.07 -13.06 11.17
CA LEU A 156 -4.05 -13.27 10.08
C LEU A 156 -4.55 -14.71 9.99
N SER A 157 -3.65 -15.69 10.13
CA SER A 157 -4.00 -17.12 10.11
C SER A 157 -5.06 -17.51 11.14
N TYR A 158 -5.07 -16.87 12.31
CA TYR A 158 -6.08 -17.10 13.35
C TYR A 158 -7.32 -16.26 13.12
N LYS A 159 -7.17 -15.02 12.62
CA LYS A 159 -8.29 -14.11 12.32
C LYS A 159 -9.18 -14.63 11.20
N PHE A 160 -8.58 -15.31 10.21
CA PHE A 160 -9.30 -15.90 9.09
C PHE A 160 -9.76 -17.33 9.34
N LYS A 161 -9.65 -17.82 10.59
CA LYS A 161 -10.19 -19.14 10.94
C LYS A 161 -11.71 -19.12 10.80
N GLY A 162 -12.22 -19.89 9.84
CA GLY A 162 -13.66 -19.93 9.54
C GLY A 162 -14.13 -18.84 8.57
N ILE A 163 -13.20 -18.14 7.91
CA ILE A 163 -13.48 -17.25 6.79
C ILE A 163 -13.02 -17.94 5.50
N SER A 164 -13.90 -18.00 4.51
CA SER A 164 -13.69 -18.65 3.22
C SER A 164 -13.10 -17.66 2.21
N LEU A 165 -11.81 -17.34 2.38
CA LEU A 165 -11.12 -16.45 1.44
C LEU A 165 -10.84 -17.15 0.11
N SER A 166 -10.99 -16.41 -0.99
CA SER A 166 -10.46 -16.84 -2.28
C SER A 166 -8.92 -16.98 -2.21
N GLU A 167 -8.35 -17.84 -3.05
CA GLU A 167 -6.90 -18.04 -3.09
C GLU A 167 -6.16 -16.73 -3.42
N GLU A 168 -6.72 -15.93 -4.33
CA GLU A 168 -6.19 -14.62 -4.70
C GLU A 168 -6.19 -13.64 -3.53
N MET A 169 -7.29 -13.53 -2.79
CA MET A 169 -7.39 -12.67 -1.61
C MET A 169 -6.41 -13.11 -0.52
N ALA A 170 -6.33 -14.41 -0.24
CA ALA A 170 -5.39 -14.94 0.75
C ALA A 170 -3.92 -14.66 0.37
N ARG A 171 -3.58 -14.77 -0.92
CA ARG A 171 -2.24 -14.43 -1.43
C ARG A 171 -1.95 -12.93 -1.30
N LEU A 172 -2.89 -12.06 -1.65
CA LEU A 172 -2.74 -10.62 -1.50
C LEU A 172 -2.52 -10.26 -0.02
N LEU A 173 -3.43 -10.63 0.87
CA LEU A 173 -3.38 -10.24 2.29
C LEU A 173 -2.12 -10.74 3.01
N LYS A 174 -1.58 -11.88 2.58
CA LYS A 174 -0.31 -12.42 3.10
C LYS A 174 0.92 -11.64 2.58
N ALA A 175 0.82 -11.03 1.41
CA ALA A 175 1.89 -10.25 0.81
C ALA A 175 1.98 -8.83 1.39
N LEU A 176 0.90 -8.29 1.96
CA LEU A 176 0.83 -6.96 2.56
C LEU A 176 1.51 -6.88 3.94
#